data_AF-A0A7J5E0I7-F1
#
_entry.id   AF-A0A7J5E0I7-F1
#
_cell.length_a   1.000
_cell.length_b   1.000
_cell.length_c   1.000
_cell.angle_alpha   90.00
_cell.angle_beta   90.00
_cell.angle_gamma   90.00
#
_symmetry.space_group_name_H-M   'P 1'
#
loop_
_entity.id
_entity.type
_entity.pdbx_description
1 polymer ?
#
loop_
_entity_poly.entity_id
_entity_poly.type
_entity_poly.pdbx_seq_one_letter_code
_entity_poly.pdbx_strand_id
1 'polypeptide(L)' 'MLRIVTPDTTPEEVAAIVAVLSSLGGGAPAPEPPRSEWANPVRGARIAPGTTLSHGRGAWRASGLPR' A
#
# COMPACT_ATOMS: atom_id res chain seq x y z
N MET A 1 -7.21 27.16 -11.27
CA MET A 1 -6.16 28.20 -11.40
C MET A 1 -6.43 29.30 -10.38
N LEU A 2 -5.41 29.76 -9.65
CA LEU A 2 -5.50 30.88 -8.71
C LEU A 2 -5.14 32.18 -9.45
N ARG A 3 -5.94 33.25 -9.30
CA ARG A 3 -5.67 34.58 -9.86
C ARG A 3 -5.90 35.66 -8.82
N ILE A 4 -4.91 36.51 -8.60
CA ILE A 4 -4.99 37.70 -7.74
C ILE A 4 -5.33 38.89 -8.63
N VAL A 5 -6.41 39.61 -8.32
CA VAL A 5 -6.96 40.69 -9.16
C VAL A 5 -6.70 42.07 -8.57
N THR A 6 -6.27 42.12 -7.31
CA THR A 6 -6.01 43.35 -6.57
C THR A 6 -4.62 43.89 -6.95
N PRO A 7 -4.50 45.14 -7.42
CA PRO A 7 -3.23 45.67 -7.96
C PRO A 7 -2.09 45.75 -6.94
N ASP A 8 -2.41 46.03 -5.67
CA ASP A 8 -1.42 46.37 -4.63
C ASP A 8 -1.15 45.23 -3.64
N THR A 9 -1.51 43.99 -3.99
CA THR A 9 -1.26 42.85 -3.10
C THR A 9 0.23 42.65 -2.89
N THR A 10 0.66 42.69 -1.63
CA THR A 10 2.07 42.55 -1.28
C THR A 10 2.52 41.08 -1.36
N PRO A 11 3.83 40.82 -1.53
CA PRO A 11 4.36 39.45 -1.52
C PRO A 11 3.97 38.66 -0.27
N GLU A 12 3.90 39.31 0.88
CA GLU A 12 3.52 38.73 2.16
C GLU A 12 2.04 38.30 2.17
N GLU A 13 1.15 39.10 1.60
CA GLU A 13 -0.27 38.77 1.45
C GLU A 13 -0.48 37.60 0.50
N VAL A 14 0.28 37.55 -0.61
CA VAL A 14 0.28 36.39 -1.51
C VAL A 14 0.71 35.14 -0.76
N ALA A 15 1.78 35.22 0.04
CA ALA A 15 2.27 34.09 0.82
C ALA A 15 1.24 33.60 1.84
N ALA A 16 0.52 34.52 2.51
CA ALA A 16 -0.54 34.17 3.44
C ALA A 16 -1.70 33.41 2.76
N ILE A 17 -2.15 33.89 1.60
CA ILE A 17 -3.20 33.22 0.82
C ILE A 17 -2.75 31.83 0.37
N VAL A 18 -1.53 31.71 -0.16
CA VAL A 18 -0.97 30.42 -0.61
C VAL A 18 -0.83 29.46 0.56
N ALA A 19 -0.36 29.92 1.72
CA ALA A 19 -0.21 29.10 2.92
C ALA A 19 -1.56 28.52 3.38
N VAL A 20 -2.61 29.34 3.44
CA VAL A 20 -3.96 28.90 3.82
C VAL A 20 -4.52 27.91 2.79
N LEU A 21 -4.40 28.21 1.50
CA LEU A 21 -4.91 27.31 0.46
C LEU A 21 -4.15 25.98 0.43
N SER A 22 -2.85 25.98 0.74
CA SER A 22 -2.04 24.76 0.82
C SER A 22 -2.36 23.93 2.05
N SER A 23 -2.74 24.56 3.17
CA SER A 23 -3.06 23.86 4.43
C SER A 23 -4.42 23.18 4.41
N LEU A 24 -5.36 23.65 3.60
CA LEU A 24 -6.68 23.02 3.42
C LEU A 24 -6.59 21.57 2.91
N GLY A 25 -5.45 21.18 2.35
CA GLY A 25 -5.24 19.85 1.82
C GLY A 25 -5.99 19.65 0.50
N GLY A 26 -5.39 18.89 -0.40
CA GLY A 26 -5.94 18.69 -1.73
C GLY A 26 -5.20 17.56 -2.41
N GLY A 27 -5.82 16.41 -2.41
CA GLY A 27 -5.31 15.21 -3.05
C GLY A 27 -6.34 14.11 -2.93
N ALA A 28 -6.59 13.39 -4.03
CA ALA A 28 -7.28 12.12 -3.90
C ALA A 28 -6.48 11.25 -2.91
N PRO A 29 -7.15 10.44 -2.09
CA PRO A 29 -6.44 9.48 -1.25
C PRO A 29 -5.49 8.66 -2.11
N ALA A 30 -4.33 8.32 -1.54
CA ALA A 30 -3.40 7.43 -2.22
C ALA A 30 -4.16 6.15 -2.64
N PRO A 31 -3.90 5.60 -3.84
CA PRO A 31 -4.53 4.37 -4.25
C PRO A 31 -4.19 3.25 -3.27
N GLU A 32 -5.15 2.35 -3.06
CA GLU A 32 -4.94 1.19 -2.19
C GLU A 32 -3.74 0.37 -2.71
N PRO A 33 -2.83 -0.08 -1.83
CA PRO A 33 -1.73 -0.93 -2.25
C PRO A 33 -2.26 -2.20 -2.92
N PRO A 34 -1.58 -2.71 -3.97
CA PRO A 34 -2.01 -3.93 -4.63
C PRO A 34 -2.00 -5.09 -3.62
N ARG A 35 -3.01 -5.95 -3.70
CA ARG A 35 -3.09 -7.14 -2.85
C ARG A 35 -1.88 -8.04 -3.11
N SER A 36 -1.28 -8.57 -2.05
CA SER A 36 -0.17 -9.52 -2.18
C SER A 36 -0.65 -10.82 -2.81
N GLU A 37 -0.22 -11.07 -4.04
CA GLU A 37 -0.47 -12.35 -4.73
C GLU A 37 0.17 -13.54 -4.01
N TRP A 38 1.28 -13.32 -3.30
CA TRP A 38 1.94 -14.36 -2.49
C TRP A 38 1.11 -14.80 -1.29
N ALA A 39 0.32 -13.89 -0.72
CA ALA A 39 -0.56 -14.15 0.42
C ALA A 39 -1.98 -14.56 0.01
N ASN A 40 -2.24 -14.80 -1.29
CA ASN A 40 -3.58 -15.12 -1.78
C ASN A 40 -4.06 -16.48 -1.22
N PRO A 41 -5.19 -16.54 -0.47
CA PRO A 41 -5.71 -17.79 0.12
C PRO A 41 -5.98 -18.90 -0.89
N VAL A 42 -6.28 -18.56 -2.16
CA VAL A 42 -6.46 -19.53 -3.25
C VAL A 42 -5.19 -20.37 -3.47
N ARG A 43 -4.01 -19.83 -3.16
CA ARG A 43 -2.72 -20.55 -3.26
C ARG A 43 -2.47 -21.49 -2.08
N GLY A 44 -3.30 -21.46 -1.04
CA GLY A 44 -3.23 -22.33 0.15
C GLY A 44 -3.69 -23.78 -0.11
N ALA A 45 -4.19 -24.09 -1.31
CA ALA A 45 -4.74 -25.40 -1.66
C ALA A 45 -3.74 -26.58 -1.61
N ARG A 46 -2.43 -26.33 -1.41
CA ARG A 46 -1.43 -27.39 -1.21
C ARG A 46 -1.29 -27.88 0.23
N ILE A 47 -2.01 -27.27 1.19
CA ILE A 47 -2.10 -27.74 2.56
C ILE A 47 -3.45 -28.46 2.70
N ALA A 48 -3.52 -29.74 2.32
CA ALA A 48 -4.68 -30.55 2.67
C ALA A 48 -4.67 -30.80 4.19
N PRO A 49 -5.84 -30.91 4.85
CA PRO A 49 -5.91 -31.32 6.25
C PRO A 49 -5.15 -32.64 6.46
N GLY A 50 -4.06 -32.62 7.24
CA GLY A 50 -3.17 -33.78 7.44
C GLY A 50 -1.87 -33.81 6.60
N THR A 51 -1.69 -32.88 5.65
CA THR A 51 -0.44 -32.71 4.86
C THR A 51 0.36 -31.48 5.29
N THR A 52 0.51 -31.27 6.58
CA THR A 52 1.61 -30.43 7.05
C THR A 52 2.93 -31.16 6.73
N LEU A 53 3.71 -30.60 5.81
CA LEU A 53 5.09 -31.04 5.60
C LEU A 53 5.85 -30.80 6.90
N SER A 54 6.47 -31.86 7.44
CA SER A 54 7.33 -31.69 8.62
C SER A 54 8.43 -30.68 8.32
N HIS A 55 8.76 -29.84 9.29
CA HIS A 55 9.95 -28.99 9.24
C HIS A 55 11.10 -29.73 9.93
N GLY A 56 12.30 -29.69 9.35
CA GLY A 56 13.49 -30.31 9.96
C GLY A 56 14.44 -30.97 8.96
N ARG A 57 15.59 -31.43 9.47
CA ARG A 57 16.59 -32.14 8.66
C ARG A 57 15.97 -33.41 8.05
N GLY A 58 16.09 -33.57 6.75
CA GLY A 58 15.54 -34.73 6.02
C GLY A 58 14.06 -34.62 5.65
N ALA A 59 13.32 -33.63 6.14
CA ALA A 59 11.89 -33.52 5.90
C ALA A 59 11.53 -33.25 4.42
N TRP A 60 12.41 -32.56 3.69
CA TRP A 60 12.26 -32.39 2.24
C TRP A 60 12.40 -33.70 1.45
N ARG A 61 13.19 -34.67 1.93
CA ARG A 61 13.26 -36.00 1.30
C ARG A 61 12.04 -36.84 1.62
N ALA A 62 11.51 -36.71 2.85
CA ALA A 62 10.33 -37.44 3.30
C ALA A 62 9.00 -36.92 2.69
N SER A 63 8.97 -35.70 2.14
CA SER A 63 7.75 -35.12 1.56
C SER A 63 7.27 -35.80 0.28
N GLY A 64 8.17 -36.50 -0.44
CA GLY A 64 7.87 -37.17 -1.71
C GLY A 64 7.69 -38.69 -1.60
N LEU A 65 7.77 -39.26 -0.38
CA LEU A 65 7.58 -40.69 -0.15
C LEU A 65 6.15 -40.98 0.31
N PRO A 66 5.53 -42.10 -0.12
CA PRO A 66 4.23 -42.52 0.41
C PRO A 66 4.32 -42.73 1.92
N ARG A 67 3.29 -42.31 2.65
CA ARG A 67 3.13 -42.60 4.09
C ARG A 67 2.42 -43.91 4.32
#